data_AF-A0A872YME2-F1
#
_entry.id   AF-A0A872YME2-F1
#
_cell.length_a   1.000
_cell.length_b   1.000
_cell.length_c   1.000
_cell.angle_alpha   90.00
_cell.angle_beta   90.00
_cell.angle_gamma   90.00
#
_symmetry.space_group_name_H-M   'P 1'
#
loop_
_entity.id
_entity.type
_entity.pdbx_description
1 polymer ?
#
loop_
_entity_poly.entity_id
_entity_poly.type
_entity_poly.pdbx_seq_one_letter_code
_entity_poly.pdbx_strand_id
1 'polypeptide(L)'
;VFSLNDHVPKTIILMSATQNNQMLYPSESNTIRMRTGTRFKVSCGDKDFKKKFKKSPRTKEVQARCNSKDIINVEGERIRFRELECQSFPTSKPQKRENKKCHGNNTLFDIGFPTRDNFLDMIRVCFDELQQESRYTWYDSSMLPTGHQSNVGRPRFVHDNLYRFPVDEVYKSSYQHDWFTKLLKSREKADQYIKNDGEHFLSRGHLTPKADMVYGSEQSATFHYINVAPQWQGFNGGNWNKVEQSAREELEKKDKRYRVVTGTYGVATLPDVNNNEQELYLYEDENKNPLL
;
A
#
# COMPACT_ATOMS: atom_id res chain seq x y z
N VAL A 1 17.60 -7.13 -20.90
CA VAL A 1 17.37 -5.97 -20.02
C VAL A 1 15.97 -5.47 -20.29
N PHE A 2 15.13 -5.41 -19.26
CA PHE A 2 13.74 -4.97 -19.39
C PHE A 2 13.60 -3.59 -18.73
N SER A 3 13.15 -2.56 -19.45
CA SER A 3 12.80 -1.27 -18.86
C SER A 3 11.51 -1.43 -18.05
N LEU A 4 11.50 -0.95 -16.81
CA LEU A 4 10.38 -1.08 -15.89
C LEU A 4 9.10 -0.42 -16.44
N ASN A 5 9.23 0.72 -17.13
CA ASN A 5 8.09 1.48 -17.64
C ASN A 5 7.72 1.13 -19.10
N ASP A 6 8.66 0.59 -19.89
CA ASP A 6 8.41 0.31 -21.32
C ASP A 6 8.08 -1.17 -21.61
N HIS A 7 8.66 -2.09 -20.83
CA HIS A 7 8.60 -3.53 -21.12
C HIS A 7 7.83 -4.33 -20.08
N VAL A 8 7.79 -3.89 -18.82
CA VAL A 8 7.17 -4.65 -17.72
C VAL A 8 5.72 -4.18 -17.52
N PRO A 9 4.72 -5.06 -17.65
CA PRO A 9 3.34 -4.73 -17.34
C PRO A 9 3.14 -4.21 -15.91
N LYS A 10 2.17 -3.31 -15.70
CA LYS A 10 1.85 -2.77 -14.37
C LYS A 10 0.98 -3.69 -13.54
N THR A 11 0.18 -4.53 -14.19
CA THR A 11 -0.86 -5.34 -13.56
C THR A 11 -0.36 -6.72 -13.12
N ILE A 12 0.94 -6.99 -13.15
CA ILE A 12 1.49 -8.30 -12.79
C ILE A 12 2.21 -8.28 -11.43
N ILE A 13 2.45 -9.48 -10.90
CA ILE A 13 3.38 -9.75 -9.82
C ILE A 13 4.56 -10.50 -10.44
N LEU A 14 5.76 -9.91 -10.38
CA LEU A 14 6.97 -10.51 -10.91
C LEU A 14 7.76 -11.19 -9.79
N MET A 15 7.98 -12.49 -9.91
CA MET A 15 8.52 -13.31 -8.82
C MET A 15 9.73 -14.14 -9.26
N SER A 16 10.57 -14.48 -8.29
CA SER A 16 11.69 -15.40 -8.49
C SER A 16 11.19 -16.81 -8.83
N ALA A 17 11.88 -17.51 -9.74
CA ALA A 17 11.60 -18.91 -10.01
C ALA A 17 12.29 -19.87 -9.03
N THR A 18 13.31 -19.41 -8.30
CA THR A 18 14.14 -20.24 -7.42
C THR A 18 13.95 -19.92 -5.95
N GLN A 19 13.58 -18.69 -5.61
CA GLN A 19 13.25 -18.28 -4.25
C GLN A 19 11.73 -18.19 -4.14
N ASN A 20 11.14 -19.08 -3.34
CA ASN A 20 9.72 -18.99 -3.03
C ASN A 20 9.47 -17.66 -2.30
N ASN A 21 8.37 -17.00 -2.64
CA ASN A 21 7.86 -15.79 -1.97
C ASN A 21 8.78 -14.58 -2.06
N GLN A 22 9.46 -14.42 -3.19
CA GLN A 22 10.29 -13.25 -3.43
C GLN A 22 9.91 -12.56 -4.74
N MET A 23 9.63 -11.25 -4.65
CA MET A 23 9.53 -10.39 -5.82
C MET A 23 10.90 -10.14 -6.42
N LEU A 24 10.97 -10.10 -7.75
CA LEU A 24 12.17 -9.63 -8.43
C LEU A 24 12.06 -8.12 -8.55
N TYR A 25 13.05 -7.37 -8.06
CA TYR A 25 13.10 -5.92 -8.20
C TYR A 25 14.10 -5.51 -9.30
N PRO A 26 13.92 -4.34 -9.94
CA PRO A 26 14.90 -3.77 -10.86
C PRO A 26 16.23 -3.50 -10.14
N SER A 27 17.31 -3.46 -10.91
CA SER A 27 18.60 -2.93 -10.43
C SER A 27 18.59 -1.40 -10.46
N GLU A 28 19.64 -0.78 -9.94
CA GLU A 28 20.01 0.62 -10.23
C GLU A 28 19.84 0.85 -11.75
N SER A 29 19.11 1.90 -12.14
CA SER A 29 18.73 2.26 -13.52
C SER A 29 17.33 1.85 -14.03
N ASN A 30 16.35 1.54 -13.19
CA ASN A 30 14.94 1.31 -13.60
C ASN A 30 14.77 0.17 -14.60
N THR A 31 15.72 -0.77 -14.57
CA THR A 31 15.74 -1.92 -15.47
C THR A 31 15.88 -3.21 -14.70
N ILE A 32 15.20 -4.25 -15.19
CA ILE A 32 15.37 -5.60 -14.70
C ILE A 32 16.40 -6.29 -15.60
N ARG A 33 17.56 -6.59 -15.03
CA ARG A 33 18.68 -7.24 -15.73
C ARG A 33 18.64 -8.74 -15.46
N MET A 34 18.30 -9.52 -16.48
CA MET A 34 18.31 -10.98 -16.44
C MET A 34 19.21 -11.52 -17.55
N ARG A 35 19.99 -12.57 -17.26
CA ARG A 35 20.74 -13.30 -18.28
C ARG A 35 19.79 -14.06 -19.19
N THR A 36 20.16 -14.25 -20.45
CA THR A 36 19.42 -15.14 -21.35
C THR A 36 19.33 -16.52 -20.73
N GLY A 37 18.13 -17.11 -20.75
CA GLY A 37 17.86 -18.39 -20.15
C GLY A 37 17.41 -18.34 -18.68
N THR A 38 17.55 -17.20 -17.99
CA THR A 38 17.03 -17.03 -16.62
C THR A 38 15.53 -17.27 -16.58
N ARG A 39 15.08 -18.10 -15.64
CA ARG A 39 13.65 -18.37 -15.39
C ARG A 39 13.12 -17.44 -14.31
N PHE A 40 11.87 -17.03 -14.44
CA PHE A 40 11.12 -16.26 -13.44
C PHE A 40 9.65 -16.62 -13.51
N LYS A 41 8.88 -16.25 -12.49
CA LYS A 41 7.43 -16.46 -12.44
C LYS A 41 6.71 -15.13 -12.61
N VAL A 42 5.55 -15.17 -13.24
CA VAL A 42 4.65 -14.04 -13.36
C VAL A 42 3.27 -14.48 -12.94
N SER A 43 2.65 -13.75 -12.02
CA SER A 43 1.33 -14.06 -11.49
C SER A 43 0.38 -12.87 -11.65
N CYS A 44 -0.87 -13.19 -11.95
CA CYS A 44 -2.01 -12.29 -11.91
C CYS A 44 -2.79 -12.40 -10.59
N GLY A 45 -2.27 -13.15 -9.61
CA GLY A 45 -2.95 -13.41 -8.35
C GLY A 45 -4.31 -14.07 -8.59
N ASP A 46 -5.38 -13.36 -8.26
CA ASP A 46 -6.76 -13.79 -8.45
C ASP A 46 -7.35 -13.44 -9.84
N LYS A 47 -6.63 -12.69 -10.69
CA LYS A 47 -7.07 -12.29 -12.04
C LYS A 47 -6.55 -13.23 -13.13
N ASP A 48 -7.17 -13.16 -14.30
CA ASP A 48 -6.68 -13.86 -15.49
C ASP A 48 -5.68 -13.01 -16.28
N PHE A 49 -4.78 -13.66 -17.02
CA PHE A 49 -4.05 -13.01 -18.10
C PHE A 49 -5.01 -12.58 -19.23
N LYS A 50 -4.74 -11.41 -19.84
CA LYS A 50 -5.42 -10.95 -21.07
C LYS A 50 -5.11 -11.90 -22.23
N LYS A 51 -3.84 -12.28 -22.38
CA LYS A 51 -3.40 -13.28 -23.36
C LYS A 51 -3.82 -14.68 -22.90
N LYS A 52 -4.32 -15.49 -23.83
CA LYS A 52 -4.59 -16.93 -23.62
C LYS A 52 -3.44 -17.74 -24.19
N PHE A 53 -2.80 -18.56 -23.35
CA PHE A 53 -1.70 -19.43 -23.76
C PHE A 53 -2.23 -20.74 -24.33
N LYS A 54 -1.54 -21.30 -25.33
CA LYS A 54 -1.99 -22.53 -26.01
C LYS A 54 -2.08 -23.75 -25.08
N LYS A 55 -1.14 -23.90 -24.14
CA LYS A 55 -1.09 -25.05 -23.23
C LYS A 55 -1.99 -24.85 -22.01
N SER A 56 -1.98 -23.65 -21.42
CA SER A 56 -2.76 -23.34 -20.22
C SER A 56 -3.61 -22.07 -20.39
N PRO A 57 -4.74 -22.10 -21.12
CA PRO A 57 -5.49 -20.88 -21.47
C PRO A 57 -6.15 -20.18 -20.26
N ARG A 58 -6.33 -20.87 -19.13
CA ARG A 58 -6.92 -20.32 -17.90
C ARG A 58 -5.92 -20.16 -16.75
N THR A 59 -4.62 -20.26 -17.03
CA THR A 59 -3.64 -20.08 -15.96
C THR A 59 -3.63 -18.64 -15.45
N LYS A 60 -3.37 -18.46 -14.15
CA LYS A 60 -3.16 -17.17 -13.49
C LYS A 60 -1.70 -16.94 -13.11
N GLU A 61 -0.87 -17.97 -13.27
CA GLU A 61 0.57 -17.91 -13.01
C GLU A 61 1.31 -18.68 -14.11
N VAL A 62 2.39 -18.10 -14.62
CA VAL A 62 3.23 -18.74 -15.64
C VAL A 62 4.70 -18.66 -15.24
N GLN A 63 5.45 -19.68 -15.64
CA GLN A 63 6.91 -19.61 -15.65
C GLN A 63 7.37 -19.07 -17.01
N ALA A 64 8.13 -17.97 -16.97
CA ALA A 64 8.73 -17.35 -18.14
C ALA A 64 10.25 -17.58 -18.15
N ARG A 65 10.85 -17.48 -19.33
CA ARG A 65 12.30 -17.52 -19.53
C ARG A 65 12.76 -16.30 -20.32
N CYS A 66 13.76 -15.59 -19.80
CA CYS A 66 14.41 -14.50 -20.51
C CYS A 66 15.03 -15.03 -21.81
N ASN A 67 14.74 -14.38 -22.94
CA ASN A 67 15.33 -14.72 -24.23
C ASN A 67 16.33 -13.63 -24.64
N SER A 68 15.84 -12.50 -25.16
CA SER A 68 16.67 -11.39 -25.65
C SER A 68 15.85 -10.10 -25.68
N LYS A 69 16.48 -8.95 -25.39
CA LYS A 69 15.83 -7.64 -25.36
C LYS A 69 14.54 -7.64 -24.50
N ASP A 70 13.38 -7.35 -25.11
CA ASP A 70 12.04 -7.35 -24.54
C ASP A 70 11.28 -8.68 -24.74
N ILE A 71 11.94 -9.70 -25.30
CA ILE A 71 11.34 -11.00 -25.62
C ILE A 71 11.55 -12.00 -24.49
N ILE A 72 10.46 -12.67 -24.14
CA ILE A 72 10.43 -13.77 -23.17
C ILE A 72 9.80 -15.00 -23.83
N ASN A 73 10.14 -16.18 -23.31
CA ASN A 73 9.47 -17.42 -23.66
C ASN A 73 8.52 -17.85 -22.54
N VAL A 74 7.26 -18.10 -22.87
CA VAL A 74 6.22 -18.55 -21.94
C VAL A 74 5.54 -19.77 -22.54
N GLU A 75 5.58 -20.91 -21.86
CA GLU A 75 4.99 -22.18 -22.33
C GLU A 75 5.45 -22.68 -23.71
N GLY A 76 6.57 -22.17 -24.24
CA GLY A 76 7.07 -22.46 -25.59
C GLY A 76 6.77 -21.37 -26.61
N GLU A 77 5.92 -20.39 -26.29
CA GLU A 77 5.63 -19.22 -27.13
C GLU A 77 6.64 -18.09 -26.88
N ARG A 78 7.10 -17.43 -27.95
CA ARG A 78 7.92 -16.21 -27.87
C ARG A 78 7.00 -14.99 -27.93
N ILE A 79 7.01 -14.16 -26.90
CA ILE A 79 6.19 -12.95 -26.80
C ILE A 79 7.03 -11.77 -26.31
N ARG A 80 6.57 -10.54 -26.57
CA ARG A 80 7.12 -9.37 -25.87
C ARG A 80 6.64 -9.39 -24.43
N PHE A 81 7.48 -8.98 -23.49
CA PHE A 81 7.15 -9.01 -22.07
C PHE A 81 5.91 -8.13 -21.77
N ARG A 82 5.75 -7.01 -22.47
CA ARG A 82 4.58 -6.14 -22.36
C ARG A 82 3.25 -6.81 -22.70
N GLU A 83 3.24 -7.94 -23.40
CA GLU A 83 2.02 -8.68 -23.73
C GLU A 83 1.51 -9.53 -22.56
N LEU A 84 2.31 -9.71 -21.51
CA LEU A 84 1.98 -10.55 -20.36
C LEU A 84 1.17 -9.75 -19.31
N GLU A 85 0.05 -9.16 -19.71
CA GLU A 85 -0.78 -8.34 -18.82
C GLU A 85 -1.91 -9.13 -18.17
N CYS A 86 -2.26 -8.77 -16.94
CA CYS A 86 -3.48 -9.21 -16.29
C CYS A 86 -4.67 -8.33 -16.70
N GLN A 87 -5.89 -8.89 -16.65
CA GLN A 87 -7.12 -8.17 -16.97
C GLN A 87 -7.31 -6.90 -16.13
N SER A 88 -6.92 -6.96 -14.86
CA SER A 88 -6.90 -5.84 -13.91
C SER A 88 -5.77 -6.06 -12.90
N PHE A 89 -5.57 -5.11 -11.97
CA PHE A 89 -4.61 -5.31 -10.89
C PHE A 89 -5.01 -6.52 -10.02
N PRO A 90 -4.04 -7.36 -9.61
CA PRO A 90 -4.26 -8.44 -8.66
C PRO A 90 -4.79 -7.87 -7.34
N THR A 91 -5.71 -8.59 -6.70
CA THR A 91 -6.27 -8.18 -5.42
C THR A 91 -5.27 -8.50 -4.30
N SER A 92 -4.72 -7.46 -3.66
CA SER A 92 -4.01 -7.60 -2.39
C SER A 92 -4.98 -7.80 -1.23
N LYS A 93 -4.52 -8.42 -0.15
CA LYS A 93 -5.29 -8.64 1.08
C LYS A 93 -4.40 -8.48 2.30
N PRO A 94 -4.94 -8.06 3.45
CA PRO A 94 -4.28 -8.27 4.72
C PRO A 94 -4.42 -9.73 5.16
N GLN A 95 -3.36 -10.28 5.72
CA GLN A 95 -3.31 -11.61 6.30
C GLN A 95 -2.77 -11.51 7.74
N LYS A 96 -3.57 -11.96 8.70
CA LYS A 96 -3.16 -12.02 10.11
C LYS A 96 -2.02 -13.02 10.28
N ARG A 97 -0.96 -12.64 11.01
CA ARG A 97 0.09 -13.55 11.43
C ARG A 97 -0.33 -14.22 12.74
N GLU A 98 -0.91 -15.41 12.63
CA GLU A 98 -1.34 -16.18 13.79
C GLU A 98 -0.22 -16.37 14.82
N ASN A 99 -0.57 -16.21 16.10
CA ASN A 99 0.35 -16.31 17.24
C ASN A 99 1.54 -15.34 17.21
N LYS A 100 1.47 -14.26 16.42
CA LYS A 100 2.45 -13.17 16.42
C LYS A 100 1.80 -11.88 16.86
N LYS A 101 2.54 -11.15 17.68
CA LYS A 101 2.14 -9.87 18.24
C LYS A 101 3.25 -8.85 17.98
N CYS A 102 2.85 -7.60 17.89
CA CYS A 102 3.76 -6.46 17.83
C CYS A 102 3.71 -5.68 19.15
N HIS A 103 4.35 -4.52 19.20
CA HIS A 103 4.42 -3.69 20.41
C HIS A 103 3.03 -3.46 21.03
N GLY A 104 2.94 -3.51 22.36
CA GLY A 104 1.67 -3.32 23.08
C GLY A 104 0.69 -4.52 22.99
N ASN A 105 1.16 -5.73 22.64
CA ASN A 105 0.33 -6.92 22.42
C ASN A 105 -0.70 -6.76 21.28
N ASN A 106 -0.42 -5.82 20.37
CA ASN A 106 -1.20 -5.56 19.17
C ASN A 106 -1.03 -6.68 18.13
N THR A 107 -1.97 -6.75 17.20
CA THR A 107 -2.01 -7.82 16.21
C THR A 107 -1.17 -7.49 14.99
N LEU A 108 -0.45 -8.49 14.51
CA LEU A 108 0.45 -8.35 13.38
C LEU A 108 -0.24 -8.84 12.10
N PHE A 109 -0.34 -7.97 11.10
CA PHE A 109 -0.86 -8.30 9.76
C PHE A 109 0.22 -8.09 8.71
N ASP A 110 0.17 -8.85 7.62
CA ASP A 110 0.87 -8.53 6.38
C ASP A 110 -0.14 -8.17 5.29
N ILE A 111 0.11 -7.10 4.55
CA ILE A 111 -0.55 -6.83 3.27
C ILE A 111 0.31 -7.43 2.17
N GLY A 112 -0.33 -8.14 1.25
CA GLY A 112 0.35 -8.87 0.20
C GLY A 112 -0.59 -9.53 -0.80
N PHE A 113 -0.03 -10.41 -1.63
CA PHE A 113 -0.77 -11.09 -2.68
C PHE A 113 -0.86 -12.59 -2.44
N PRO A 114 -2.07 -13.19 -2.46
CA PRO A 114 -2.22 -14.61 -2.63
C PRO A 114 -1.71 -15.03 -4.01
N THR A 115 -0.76 -15.96 -4.03
CA THR A 115 -0.24 -16.62 -5.23
C THR A 115 -0.69 -18.07 -5.24
N ARG A 116 -0.34 -18.84 -6.27
CA ARG A 116 -0.80 -20.23 -6.39
C ARG A 116 -0.44 -21.09 -5.16
N ASP A 117 0.78 -20.94 -4.67
CA ASP A 117 1.34 -21.84 -3.64
C ASP A 117 1.62 -21.13 -2.31
N ASN A 118 1.48 -19.80 -2.24
CA ASN A 118 1.96 -19.01 -1.12
C ASN A 118 1.29 -17.63 -1.00
N PHE A 119 1.56 -16.93 0.10
CA PHE A 119 1.28 -15.50 0.26
C PHE A 119 2.58 -14.69 0.15
N LEU A 120 2.56 -13.67 -0.71
CA LEU A 120 3.68 -12.77 -0.94
C LEU A 120 3.46 -11.49 -0.13
N ASP A 121 4.07 -11.42 1.06
CA ASP A 121 3.98 -10.25 1.94
C ASP A 121 4.84 -9.08 1.42
N MET A 122 4.34 -7.86 1.65
CA MET A 122 4.97 -6.63 1.19
C MET A 122 5.04 -5.56 2.29
N ILE A 123 3.91 -5.29 2.94
CA ILE A 123 3.83 -4.33 4.06
C ILE A 123 3.43 -5.09 5.30
N ARG A 124 4.19 -4.93 6.38
CA ARG A 124 3.77 -5.43 7.68
C ARG A 124 3.14 -4.30 8.49
N VAL A 125 2.06 -4.62 9.20
CA VAL A 125 1.22 -3.69 9.94
C VAL A 125 1.11 -4.17 11.39
N CYS A 126 1.45 -3.29 12.33
CA CYS A 126 1.06 -3.45 13.72
C CYS A 126 -0.28 -2.74 13.94
N PHE A 127 -1.34 -3.52 14.15
CA PHE A 127 -2.71 -3.03 14.22
C PHE A 127 -3.30 -3.25 15.61
N ASP A 128 -3.85 -2.19 16.18
CA ASP A 128 -4.61 -2.23 17.42
C ASP A 128 -6.06 -2.60 17.11
N GLU A 129 -6.44 -3.85 17.37
CA GLU A 129 -7.80 -4.34 17.10
C GLU A 129 -8.85 -3.71 18.05
N LEU A 130 -8.43 -3.16 19.19
CA LEU A 130 -9.33 -2.53 20.16
C LEU A 130 -9.70 -1.11 19.70
N GLN A 131 -8.70 -0.27 19.41
CA GLN A 131 -8.88 1.11 18.94
C GLN A 131 -9.11 1.22 17.42
N GLN A 132 -8.94 0.10 16.68
CA GLN A 132 -9.06 0.02 15.23
C GLN A 132 -8.14 0.98 14.48
N GLU A 133 -6.90 1.11 14.95
CA GLU A 133 -5.89 1.97 14.35
C GLU A 133 -4.58 1.24 14.08
N SER A 134 -3.81 1.76 13.14
CA SER A 134 -2.50 1.24 12.78
C SER A 134 -1.44 1.96 13.61
N ARG A 135 -0.76 1.25 14.49
CA ARG A 135 0.31 1.84 15.34
C ARG A 135 1.54 2.18 14.50
N TYR A 136 1.93 1.26 13.63
CA TYR A 136 3.00 1.46 12.66
C TYR A 136 2.95 0.41 11.55
N THR A 137 3.50 0.77 10.41
CA THR A 137 3.80 -0.15 9.32
C THR A 137 5.29 -0.20 9.07
N TRP A 138 5.74 -1.26 8.43
CA TRP A 138 7.07 -1.32 7.87
C TRP A 138 7.13 -2.19 6.64
N TYR A 139 8.12 -1.90 5.81
CA TYR A 139 8.48 -2.73 4.68
C TYR A 139 10.00 -2.75 4.55
N ASP A 140 10.51 -3.82 3.97
CA ASP A 140 11.91 -3.90 3.59
C ASP A 140 12.03 -3.27 2.20
N SER A 141 12.80 -2.18 2.10
CA SER A 141 13.05 -1.53 0.83
C SER A 141 13.70 -2.54 -0.12
N SER A 142 13.27 -2.53 -1.38
CA SER A 142 14.11 -3.06 -2.44
C SER A 142 15.46 -2.32 -2.41
N MET A 143 16.52 -2.93 -2.96
CA MET A 143 17.79 -2.22 -3.17
C MET A 143 17.49 -1.08 -4.15
N LEU A 144 17.15 0.09 -3.60
CA LEU A 144 16.91 1.37 -4.26
C LEU A 144 15.78 1.39 -5.30
N PRO A 145 14.64 2.04 -5.01
CA PRO A 145 13.67 2.34 -6.05
C PRO A 145 14.09 3.64 -6.75
N THR A 146 15.21 3.67 -7.48
CA THR A 146 15.45 4.79 -8.43
C THR A 146 14.34 4.83 -9.51
N GLY A 147 13.55 3.75 -9.59
CA GLY A 147 12.47 3.56 -10.53
C GLY A 147 11.28 2.90 -9.89
N HIS A 148 10.16 3.57 -10.00
CA HIS A 148 8.84 2.99 -9.84
C HIS A 148 8.12 3.04 -11.19
N GLN A 149 7.08 2.23 -11.33
CA GLN A 149 6.18 2.35 -12.46
C GLN A 149 5.39 3.65 -12.33
N SER A 150 5.53 4.53 -13.33
CA SER A 150 4.85 5.81 -13.39
C SER A 150 3.44 5.65 -13.98
N ASN A 151 2.57 6.65 -13.83
CA ASN A 151 1.20 6.63 -14.37
C ASN A 151 0.41 5.38 -13.97
N VAL A 152 0.54 4.96 -12.71
CA VAL A 152 -0.28 3.92 -12.09
C VAL A 152 -1.44 4.61 -11.39
N GLY A 153 -2.66 4.27 -11.81
CA GLY A 153 -3.89 4.82 -11.24
C GLY A 153 -4.02 4.55 -9.73
N ARG A 154 -4.77 5.40 -9.04
CA ARG A 154 -5.06 5.25 -7.61
C ARG A 154 -6.36 4.46 -7.45
N PRO A 155 -6.35 3.26 -6.84
CA PRO A 155 -7.58 2.54 -6.54
C PRO A 155 -8.36 3.22 -5.39
N ARG A 156 -9.57 2.74 -5.12
CA ARG A 156 -10.29 3.08 -3.89
C ARG A 156 -9.67 2.36 -2.70
N PHE A 157 -9.79 2.93 -1.51
CA PHE A 157 -9.36 2.26 -0.29
C PHE A 157 -10.25 1.04 0.02
N VAL A 158 -9.64 0.02 0.62
CA VAL A 158 -10.28 -1.25 0.95
C VAL A 158 -10.51 -1.36 2.46
N HIS A 159 -11.75 -1.66 2.86
CA HIS A 159 -12.21 -1.75 4.26
C HIS A 159 -11.71 -2.99 5.02
N ASP A 160 -11.31 -4.04 4.29
CA ASP A 160 -10.68 -5.27 4.80
C ASP A 160 -11.46 -6.07 5.86
N ASN A 161 -12.70 -5.70 6.18
CA ASN A 161 -13.50 -6.27 7.27
C ASN A 161 -12.79 -6.23 8.65
N LEU A 162 -11.83 -5.33 8.83
CA LEU A 162 -11.10 -5.14 10.09
C LEU A 162 -11.69 -4.02 10.95
N TYR A 163 -12.44 -3.11 10.33
CA TYR A 163 -13.15 -2.05 11.03
C TYR A 163 -14.60 -2.47 11.28
N ARG A 164 -15.11 -2.12 12.47
CA ARG A 164 -16.48 -2.43 12.93
C ARG A 164 -17.47 -1.31 12.61
N PHE A 165 -17.01 -0.29 11.89
CA PHE A 165 -17.76 0.90 11.53
C PHE A 165 -17.46 1.27 10.07
N PRO A 166 -18.27 2.12 9.41
CA PRO A 166 -18.07 2.46 8.01
C PRO A 166 -16.86 3.40 7.84
N VAL A 167 -15.64 2.84 7.82
CA VAL A 167 -14.40 3.63 7.85
C VAL A 167 -14.29 4.62 6.68
N ASP A 168 -14.83 4.31 5.51
CA ASP A 168 -14.81 5.24 4.37
C ASP A 168 -15.66 6.49 4.61
N GLU A 169 -16.77 6.34 5.36
CA GLU A 169 -17.68 7.44 5.67
C GLU A 169 -17.06 8.42 6.66
N VAL A 170 -16.29 7.94 7.65
CA VAL A 170 -15.71 8.82 8.69
C VAL A 170 -14.62 9.75 8.15
N TYR A 171 -14.06 9.42 6.98
CA TYR A 171 -13.10 10.28 6.27
C TYR A 171 -13.76 11.36 5.40
N LYS A 172 -15.09 11.41 5.28
CA LYS A 172 -15.78 12.48 4.56
C LYS A 172 -15.76 13.77 5.39
N SER A 173 -15.38 14.89 4.76
CA SER A 173 -15.33 16.19 5.43
C SER A 173 -16.66 16.58 6.09
N SER A 174 -17.80 16.25 5.49
CA SER A 174 -19.12 16.48 6.10
C SER A 174 -19.32 15.67 7.38
N TYR A 175 -18.91 14.40 7.40
CA TYR A 175 -18.97 13.57 8.59
C TYR A 175 -18.07 14.14 9.69
N GLN A 176 -16.84 14.51 9.33
CA GLN A 176 -15.87 15.08 10.27
C GLN A 176 -16.37 16.41 10.85
N HIS A 177 -17.04 17.23 10.06
CA HIS A 177 -17.60 18.49 10.53
C HIS A 177 -18.69 18.26 11.60
N ASP A 178 -19.63 17.36 11.31
CA ASP A 178 -20.67 16.98 12.28
C ASP A 178 -20.05 16.35 13.54
N TRP A 179 -19.02 15.53 13.36
CA TRP A 179 -18.30 14.88 14.44
C TRP A 179 -17.56 15.87 15.34
N PHE A 180 -16.79 16.77 14.75
CA PHE A 180 -16.03 17.79 15.46
C PHE A 180 -16.97 18.81 16.13
N THR A 181 -18.14 19.08 15.55
CA THR A 181 -19.17 19.91 16.19
C THR A 181 -19.64 19.28 17.50
N LYS A 182 -19.82 17.95 17.54
CA LYS A 182 -20.17 17.22 18.77
C LYS A 182 -19.00 17.19 19.75
N LEU A 183 -17.82 16.77 19.28
CA LEU A 183 -16.62 16.62 20.10
C LEU A 183 -16.22 17.93 20.79
N LEU A 184 -16.20 19.04 20.03
CA LEU A 184 -15.81 20.37 20.52
C LEU A 184 -16.98 21.14 21.13
N LYS A 185 -18.18 20.58 21.13
CA LYS A 185 -19.42 21.17 21.65
C LYS A 185 -19.73 22.56 21.05
N SER A 186 -19.25 22.83 19.83
CA SER A 186 -19.46 24.08 19.12
C SER A 186 -19.24 23.89 17.63
N ARG A 187 -20.22 24.35 16.84
CA ARG A 187 -20.13 24.36 15.39
C ARG A 187 -19.09 25.38 14.93
N GLU A 188 -19.04 26.53 15.58
CA GLU A 188 -18.10 27.61 15.28
C GLU A 188 -16.65 27.19 15.50
N LYS A 189 -16.39 26.30 16.47
CA LYS A 189 -15.07 25.67 16.63
C LYS A 189 -14.80 24.65 15.53
N ALA A 190 -15.77 23.80 15.19
CA ALA A 190 -15.60 22.85 14.08
C ALA A 190 -15.29 23.55 12.75
N ASP A 191 -15.95 24.68 12.45
CA ASP A 191 -15.73 25.50 11.26
C ASP A 191 -14.28 26.03 11.14
N GLN A 192 -13.55 26.13 12.25
CA GLN A 192 -12.14 26.56 12.24
C GLN A 192 -11.20 25.46 11.74
N TYR A 193 -11.54 24.20 11.97
CA TYR A 193 -10.66 23.04 11.73
C TYR A 193 -11.10 22.16 10.58
N ILE A 194 -12.40 22.08 10.28
CA ILE A 194 -12.95 21.30 9.18
C ILE A 194 -13.59 22.24 8.17
N LYS A 195 -12.99 22.36 6.98
CA LYS A 195 -13.43 23.26 5.91
C LYS A 195 -13.51 22.53 4.58
N ASN A 196 -14.42 23.00 3.73
CA ASN A 196 -14.53 22.53 2.36
C ASN A 196 -13.59 23.32 1.42
N ASP A 197 -12.30 23.37 1.77
CA ASP A 197 -11.26 24.07 1.01
C ASP A 197 -10.18 23.14 0.44
N GLY A 198 -10.29 21.83 0.69
CA GLY A 198 -9.35 20.84 0.21
C GLY A 198 -8.10 20.68 1.08
N GLU A 199 -7.97 21.40 2.20
CA GLU A 199 -6.78 21.37 3.06
C GLU A 199 -7.09 21.08 4.54
N HIS A 200 -8.24 21.53 5.03
CA HIS A 200 -8.61 21.44 6.44
C HIS A 200 -9.62 20.31 6.68
N PHE A 201 -9.12 19.08 6.67
CA PHE A 201 -9.84 17.88 7.07
C PHE A 201 -8.83 16.76 7.35
N LEU A 202 -9.24 15.72 8.07
CA LEU A 202 -8.43 14.52 8.27
C LEU A 202 -8.53 13.62 7.04
N SER A 203 -7.43 13.46 6.34
CA SER A 203 -7.27 12.61 5.17
C SER A 203 -6.77 11.22 5.54
N ARG A 204 -6.86 10.31 4.57
CA ARG A 204 -6.30 8.95 4.65
C ARG A 204 -4.79 8.99 4.42
N GLY A 205 -4.05 9.41 5.43
CA GLY A 205 -2.59 9.48 5.42
C GLY A 205 -1.99 8.08 5.39
N HIS A 206 -1.30 7.72 4.31
CA HIS A 206 -0.62 6.43 4.21
C HIS A 206 0.54 6.37 5.23
N LEU A 207 0.71 5.23 5.90
CA LEU A 207 1.91 4.95 6.70
C LEU A 207 3.03 4.39 5.81
N THR A 208 2.73 3.41 4.97
CA THR A 208 3.57 3.04 3.82
C THR A 208 3.04 3.69 2.54
N PRO A 209 3.71 4.71 1.99
CA PRO A 209 3.17 5.47 0.87
C PRO A 209 3.30 4.72 -0.46
N LYS A 210 2.34 4.98 -1.36
CA LYS A 210 2.32 4.45 -2.75
C LYS A 210 3.66 4.65 -3.47
N ALA A 211 4.28 5.81 -3.29
CA ALA A 211 5.48 6.19 -4.04
C ALA A 211 6.74 5.42 -3.61
N ASP A 212 6.69 4.65 -2.52
CA ASP A 212 7.80 3.78 -2.10
C ASP A 212 7.77 2.42 -2.80
N MET A 213 6.67 2.11 -3.49
CA MET A 213 6.44 0.82 -4.15
C MET A 213 6.89 0.85 -5.62
N VAL A 214 7.60 -0.20 -6.05
CA VAL A 214 8.20 -0.26 -7.39
C VAL A 214 7.16 -0.60 -8.46
N TYR A 215 6.40 -1.67 -8.25
CA TYR A 215 5.44 -2.18 -9.23
C TYR A 215 4.06 -1.56 -9.04
N GLY A 216 3.29 -1.47 -10.11
CA GLY A 216 1.92 -0.96 -10.08
C GLY A 216 0.99 -1.80 -9.21
N SER A 217 1.20 -3.11 -9.15
CA SER A 217 0.51 -4.01 -8.22
C SER A 217 0.82 -3.63 -6.77
N GLU A 218 2.09 -3.48 -6.41
CA GLU A 218 2.52 -3.04 -5.07
C GLU A 218 1.94 -1.66 -4.71
N GLN A 219 2.00 -0.70 -5.64
CA GLN A 219 1.39 0.63 -5.48
C GLN A 219 -0.12 0.57 -5.23
N SER A 220 -0.84 -0.35 -5.86
CA SER A 220 -2.26 -0.56 -5.62
C SER A 220 -2.52 -1.14 -4.22
N ALA A 221 -1.59 -1.94 -3.71
CA ALA A 221 -1.68 -2.62 -2.42
C ALA A 221 -1.37 -1.72 -1.23
N THR A 222 -1.06 -0.43 -1.41
CA THR A 222 -0.93 0.52 -0.28
C THR A 222 -2.27 1.05 0.21
N PHE A 223 -3.36 0.85 -0.55
CA PHE A 223 -4.68 1.44 -0.33
C PHE A 223 -5.58 0.60 0.60
N HIS A 224 -4.99 -0.06 1.59
CA HIS A 224 -5.73 -0.72 2.68
C HIS A 224 -5.88 0.26 3.84
N TYR A 225 -7.06 0.31 4.48
CA TYR A 225 -7.26 1.23 5.62
C TYR A 225 -6.31 0.91 6.79
N ILE A 226 -5.89 -0.35 6.96
CA ILE A 226 -4.87 -0.72 7.95
C ILE A 226 -3.45 -0.24 7.62
N ASN A 227 -3.26 0.45 6.49
CA ASN A 227 -2.02 1.16 6.16
C ASN A 227 -2.22 2.68 6.25
N VAL A 228 -3.25 3.12 6.98
CA VAL A 228 -3.63 4.52 7.10
C VAL A 228 -3.70 4.94 8.56
N ALA A 229 -3.36 6.21 8.80
CA ALA A 229 -3.73 6.96 9.99
C ALA A 229 -4.44 8.27 9.58
N PRO A 230 -5.35 8.81 10.40
CA PRO A 230 -5.91 10.14 10.17
C PRO A 230 -4.81 11.20 10.20
N GLN A 231 -4.70 11.98 9.12
CA GLN A 231 -3.73 13.06 9.03
C GLN A 231 -4.38 14.30 8.44
N TRP A 232 -4.14 15.47 9.04
CA TRP A 232 -4.57 16.74 8.46
C TRP A 232 -4.11 16.84 7.00
N GLN A 233 -5.01 17.12 6.07
CA GLN A 233 -4.72 17.08 4.64
C GLN A 233 -3.58 18.03 4.25
N GLY A 234 -3.53 19.24 4.83
CA GLY A 234 -2.40 20.16 4.66
C GLY A 234 -1.06 19.62 5.17
N PHE A 235 -1.06 18.76 6.21
CA PHE A 235 0.14 18.06 6.68
C PHE A 235 0.52 16.90 5.74
N ASN A 236 -0.43 16.01 5.45
CA ASN A 236 -0.24 14.82 4.61
C ASN A 236 0.26 15.20 3.21
N GLY A 237 -0.47 16.09 2.52
CA GLY A 237 -0.10 16.56 1.17
C GLY A 237 1.06 17.55 1.14
N GLY A 238 1.40 18.15 2.29
CA GLY A 238 2.42 19.18 2.42
C GLY A 238 3.70 18.65 3.06
N ASN A 239 3.90 18.97 4.34
CA ASN A 239 5.15 18.71 5.05
C ASN A 239 5.49 17.21 5.13
N TRP A 240 4.51 16.35 5.34
CA TRP A 240 4.73 14.91 5.42
C TRP A 240 5.23 14.33 4.09
N ASN A 241 4.59 14.70 2.98
CA ASN A 241 5.05 14.32 1.64
C ASN A 241 6.50 14.77 1.35
N LYS A 242 6.92 15.95 1.85
CA LYS A 242 8.33 16.40 1.74
C LYS A 242 9.29 15.53 2.54
N VAL A 243 8.89 15.07 3.73
CA VAL A 243 9.68 14.13 4.55
C VAL A 243 9.82 12.80 3.83
N GLU A 244 8.73 12.24 3.31
CA GLU A 244 8.74 10.99 2.53
C GLU A 244 9.65 11.11 1.30
N GLN A 245 9.54 12.22 0.55
CA GLN A 245 10.39 12.48 -0.61
C GLN A 245 11.88 12.57 -0.22
N SER A 246 12.21 13.36 0.80
CA SER A 246 13.60 13.55 1.24
C SER A 246 14.20 12.24 1.76
N ALA A 247 13.40 11.42 2.47
CA ALA A 247 13.82 10.10 2.89
C ALA A 247 14.14 9.21 1.69
N ARG A 248 13.25 9.13 0.69
CA ARG A 248 13.53 8.37 -0.54
C ARG A 248 14.82 8.80 -1.22
N GLU A 249 15.02 10.11 -1.42
CA GLU A 249 16.22 10.67 -2.04
C GLU A 249 17.50 10.33 -1.26
N GLU A 250 17.45 10.27 0.07
CA GLU A 250 18.58 9.85 0.90
C GLU A 250 18.84 8.35 0.85
N LEU A 251 17.79 7.53 0.79
CA LEU A 251 17.93 6.09 0.64
C LEU A 251 18.56 5.75 -0.72
N GLU A 252 18.17 6.45 -1.79
CA GLU A 252 18.69 6.28 -3.17
C GLU A 252 20.21 6.45 -3.29
N LYS A 253 20.84 7.23 -2.42
CA LYS A 253 22.30 7.50 -2.46
C LYS A 253 23.16 6.32 -1.99
N LYS A 254 22.55 5.25 -1.45
CA LYS A 254 23.26 4.20 -0.72
C LYS A 254 22.88 2.82 -1.25
N ASP A 255 23.85 2.05 -1.73
CA ASP A 255 23.65 0.64 -2.14
C ASP A 255 23.44 -0.30 -0.94
N LYS A 256 22.32 -0.12 -0.23
CA LYS A 256 21.91 -0.91 0.94
C LYS A 256 20.40 -1.11 0.95
N ARG A 257 19.96 -2.19 1.59
CA ARG A 257 18.54 -2.39 1.93
C ARG A 257 18.23 -1.74 3.26
N TYR A 258 17.09 -1.08 3.32
CA TYR A 258 16.59 -0.43 4.53
C TYR A 258 15.29 -1.07 4.96
N ARG A 259 15.03 -1.06 6.26
CA ARG A 259 13.68 -1.22 6.77
C ARG A 259 13.15 0.18 7.06
N VAL A 260 12.09 0.56 6.37
CA VAL A 260 11.40 1.83 6.63
C VAL A 260 10.23 1.53 7.56
N VAL A 261 10.14 2.27 8.65
CA VAL A 261 9.10 2.13 9.67
C VAL A 261 8.42 3.48 9.82
N THR A 262 7.11 3.50 9.67
CA THR A 262 6.28 4.70 9.83
C THR A 262 5.15 4.39 10.80
N GLY A 263 4.87 5.28 11.75
CA GLY A 263 3.83 5.06 12.73
C GLY A 263 3.24 6.33 13.28
N THR A 264 2.25 6.17 14.16
CA THR A 264 1.59 7.24 14.89
C THR A 264 2.21 7.39 16.28
N TYR A 265 2.06 8.57 16.88
CA TYR A 265 2.51 8.83 18.24
C TYR A 265 1.56 9.79 18.96
N GLY A 266 0.99 9.33 20.08
CA GLY A 266 0.00 10.09 20.85
C GLY A 266 -1.29 10.34 20.07
N VAL A 267 -2.16 11.15 20.67
CA VAL A 267 -3.41 11.62 20.05
C VAL A 267 -3.40 13.15 20.11
N ALA A 268 -3.70 13.80 18.98
CA ALA A 268 -3.82 15.25 18.95
C ALA A 268 -5.04 15.69 19.75
N THR A 269 -4.97 16.87 20.37
CA THR A 269 -6.11 17.45 21.09
C THR A 269 -6.52 18.79 20.50
N LEU A 270 -7.80 19.14 20.66
CA LEU A 270 -8.31 20.48 20.39
C LEU A 270 -9.20 20.95 21.56
N PRO A 271 -9.18 22.25 21.91
CA PRO A 271 -10.01 22.78 22.99
C PRO A 271 -11.49 22.85 22.59
N ASP A 272 -12.37 22.30 23.42
CA ASP A 272 -13.82 22.45 23.30
C ASP A 272 -14.29 23.90 23.57
N VAL A 273 -15.59 24.17 23.47
CA VAL A 273 -16.21 25.50 23.74
C VAL A 273 -15.89 26.05 25.14
N ASN A 274 -15.53 25.19 26.09
CA ASN A 274 -15.18 25.55 27.46
C ASN A 274 -13.66 25.54 27.70
N ASN A 275 -12.84 25.45 26.63
CA ASN A 275 -11.39 25.32 26.67
C ASN A 275 -10.85 24.04 27.35
N ASN A 276 -11.65 22.97 27.38
CA ASN A 276 -11.14 21.65 27.79
C ASN A 276 -10.58 20.93 26.56
N GLU A 277 -9.33 20.47 26.63
CA GLU A 277 -8.71 19.67 25.57
C GLU A 277 -9.47 18.36 25.35
N GLN A 278 -9.85 18.10 24.10
CA GLN A 278 -10.50 16.86 23.66
C GLN A 278 -9.56 16.11 22.73
N GLU A 279 -9.32 14.83 23.00
CA GLU A 279 -8.62 13.94 22.08
C GLU A 279 -9.39 13.79 20.77
N LEU A 280 -8.68 13.81 19.64
CA LEU A 280 -9.27 13.66 18.33
C LEU A 280 -9.31 12.18 17.93
N TYR A 281 -10.50 11.75 17.52
CA TYR A 281 -10.79 10.44 16.94
C TYR A 281 -11.94 10.60 15.95
N LEU A 282 -12.17 9.62 15.08
CA LEU A 282 -13.15 9.72 14.00
C LEU A 282 -14.44 8.93 14.24
N TYR A 283 -14.53 8.13 15.30
CA TYR A 283 -15.73 7.33 15.58
C TYR A 283 -15.87 6.93 17.05
N GLU A 284 -17.09 6.72 17.54
CA GLU A 284 -17.39 6.07 18.83
C GLU A 284 -18.20 4.81 18.61
N ASP A 285 -17.80 3.72 19.27
CA ASP A 285 -18.64 2.53 19.35
C ASP A 285 -19.82 2.71 20.32
N GLU A 286 -20.66 1.68 20.44
CA GLU A 286 -21.84 1.69 21.32
C GLU A 286 -21.50 1.91 22.81
N ASN A 287 -20.26 1.64 23.21
CA ASN A 287 -19.75 1.84 24.57
C ASN A 287 -19.01 3.18 24.75
N LYS A 288 -19.03 4.05 23.73
CA LYS A 288 -18.31 5.33 23.68
C LYS A 288 -16.78 5.17 23.72
N ASN A 289 -16.25 4.05 23.25
CA ASN A 289 -14.81 3.93 23.06
C ASN A 289 -14.39 4.73 21.82
N PRO A 290 -13.37 5.60 21.92
CA PRO A 290 -12.85 6.31 20.75
C PRO A 290 -12.15 5.33 19.82
N LEU A 291 -12.52 5.36 18.55
CA LEU A 291 -11.93 4.57 17.47
C LEU A 291 -11.36 5.48 16.38
N LEU A 292 -10.21 5.06 15.85
CA LEU A 292 -9.46 5.68 14.74
C LEU A 292 -8.98 7.13 14.96
#